data_AF-X1K430-F1
#
_entry.id   AF-X1K430-F1
#
_cell.length_a   1.000
_cell.length_b   1.000
_cell.length_c   1.000
_cell.angle_alpha   90.00
_cell.angle_beta   90.00
_cell.angle_gamma   90.00
#
_symmetry.space_group_name_H-M   'P 1'
#
loop_
_entity.id
_entity.type
_entity.pdbx_description
1 polymer ?
#
loop_
_entity_poly.entity_id
_entity_poly.type
_entity_poly.pdbx_seq_one_letter_code
_entity_poly.pdbx_strand_id
1 'polypeptide(L)' 'MGFKNLSSFSKRIVVSIIVLIFIYFLGSIGYMVIENMAFLDALFMTTITITTVGYGLVKELSTTGTIFTIIL' A
#
# COMPACT_ATOMS: atom_id res chain seq x y z
N MET A 1 -19.62 8.89 34.43
CA MET A 1 -18.59 7.83 34.26
C MET A 1 -18.48 7.56 32.76
N GLY A 2 -17.54 8.16 32.00
CA GLY A 2 -17.65 8.09 30.52
C GLY A 2 -16.54 8.63 29.62
N PHE A 3 -15.33 8.96 30.09
CA PHE A 3 -14.30 9.56 29.21
C PHE A 3 -12.91 8.90 29.22
N LYS A 4 -12.76 7.66 29.72
CA LYS A 4 -11.44 6.99 29.81
C LYS A 4 -10.99 6.21 28.56
N ASN A 5 -11.84 6.00 27.55
CA ASN A 5 -11.52 5.14 26.39
C ASN A 5 -11.16 5.84 25.07
N LEU A 6 -11.31 7.17 24.98
CA LEU A 6 -10.96 7.94 23.75
C LEU A 6 -9.50 7.73 23.33
N SER A 7 -8.57 7.61 24.29
CA SER A 7 -7.15 7.38 23.99
C SER A 7 -6.90 6.04 23.29
N SER A 8 -7.63 4.98 23.63
CA SER A 8 -7.47 3.66 23.00
C SER A 8 -8.00 3.63 21.57
N PHE A 9 -9.07 4.37 21.29
CA PHE A 9 -9.68 4.47 19.96
C PHE A 9 -8.80 5.28 19.02
N SER A 10 -8.35 6.47 19.44
CA SER A 10 -7.41 7.28 18.66
C SER A 10 -6.09 6.56 18.40
N LYS A 11 -5.57 5.81 19.40
CA LYS A 11 -4.37 4.96 19.21
C LYS A 11 -4.56 3.92 18.12
N ARG A 12 -5.72 3.24 18.08
CA ARG A 12 -6.01 2.23 17.04
C ARG A 12 -6.02 2.87 15.65
N ILE A 13 -6.70 4.00 15.48
CA ILE A 13 -6.75 4.71 14.18
C ILE A 13 -5.35 5.13 13.75
N VAL A 14 -4.55 5.72 14.66
CA VAL A 14 -3.19 6.14 14.35
C VAL A 14 -2.32 4.95 13.94
N VAL A 15 -2.42 3.83 14.65
CA VAL A 15 -1.70 2.59 14.29
C VAL A 15 -2.15 2.08 12.92
N SER A 16 -3.45 2.05 12.64
CA SER A 16 -3.97 1.64 11.33
C SER A 16 -3.47 2.53 10.20
N ILE A 17 -3.43 3.86 10.38
CA ILE A 17 -2.90 4.80 9.39
C ILE A 17 -1.41 4.57 9.17
N ILE A 18 -0.63 4.38 10.25
CA ILE A 18 0.81 4.09 10.14
C ILE A 18 1.04 2.78 9.37
N VAL A 19 0.27 1.74 9.68
CA VAL A 19 0.35 0.45 8.98
C VAL A 19 -0.02 0.60 7.50
N LEU A 20 -1.07 1.36 7.17
CA LEU A 20 -1.45 1.62 5.78
C LEU A 20 -0.36 2.39 5.03
N ILE A 21 0.21 3.45 5.63
CA ILE A 21 1.31 4.21 5.05
C ILE A 21 2.53 3.31 4.84
N PHE A 22 2.82 2.44 5.82
CA PHE A 22 3.92 1.49 5.71
C PHE A 22 3.73 0.50 4.56
N ILE A 23 2.55 -0.12 4.45
CA ILE A 23 2.19 -1.04 3.35
C ILE A 23 2.27 -0.30 2.01
N TYR A 24 1.79 0.94 1.93
CA TYR A 24 1.82 1.75 0.72
C TYR A 24 3.24 2.02 0.22
N PHE A 25 4.17 2.39 1.11
CA PHE A 25 5.57 2.58 0.73
C PHE A 25 6.28 1.24 0.45
N LEU A 26 5.94 0.19 1.18
CA LEU A 26 6.48 -1.16 0.94
C LEU A 26 6.05 -1.69 -0.44
N GLY A 27 4.78 -1.48 -0.80
CA GLY A 27 4.23 -1.73 -2.14
C GLY A 27 5.03 -1.01 -3.23
N SER A 28 5.21 0.30 -3.05
CA SER A 28 5.92 1.15 -4.00
C SER A 28 7.38 0.72 -4.17
N ILE A 29 8.09 0.46 -3.08
CA ILE A 29 9.48 -0.02 -3.13
C ILE A 29 9.55 -1.41 -3.77
N GLY A 30 8.61 -2.30 -3.47
CA GLY A 30 8.55 -3.62 -4.07
C GLY A 30 8.41 -3.57 -5.59
N TYR A 31 7.54 -2.71 -6.13
CA TYR A 31 7.44 -2.50 -7.57
C TYR A 31 8.71 -1.87 -8.18
N MET A 32 9.38 -0.95 -7.47
CA MET A 32 10.66 -0.41 -7.94
C MET A 32 11.75 -1.48 -8.02
N VAL A 33 11.80 -2.40 -7.06
CA VAL A 33 12.86 -3.43 -6.99
C VAL A 33 12.56 -4.62 -7.91
N ILE A 34 11.33 -5.14 -7.88
CA ILE A 34 10.94 -6.36 -8.62
C ILE A 34 10.77 -6.03 -10.10
N GLU A 35 10.10 -4.92 -10.41
CA GLU A 35 9.70 -4.58 -11.77
C GLU A 35 10.55 -3.44 -12.36
N ASN A 36 11.54 -2.91 -11.64
CA ASN A 36 12.36 -1.77 -12.09
C ASN A 36 11.49 -0.58 -12.53
N MET A 37 10.36 -0.33 -11.84
CA MET A 37 9.49 0.80 -12.14
C MET A 37 10.13 2.11 -11.66
N ALA A 38 9.87 3.20 -12.38
CA ALA A 38 10.18 4.53 -11.89
C ALA A 38 9.36 4.82 -10.61
N PHE A 39 9.88 5.68 -9.73
CA PHE A 39 9.25 5.96 -8.44
C PHE A 39 7.78 6.38 -8.56
N LEU A 40 7.45 7.30 -9.49
CA LEU A 40 6.07 7.76 -9.67
C LEU A 40 5.15 6.67 -10.23
N ASP A 41 5.64 5.83 -11.14
CA ASP A 41 4.85 4.72 -11.69
C ASP A 41 4.58 3.66 -10.62
N ALA A 42 5.57 3.34 -9.80
CA ALA A 42 5.43 2.41 -8.68
C ALA A 42 4.46 2.94 -7.60
N LEU A 43 4.54 4.23 -7.31
CA LEU A 43 3.65 4.91 -6.37
C LEU A 43 2.20 4.93 -6.88
N PHE A 44 2.03 5.22 -8.17
CA PHE A 44 0.72 5.22 -8.82
C PHE A 44 0.15 3.79 -8.93
N MET A 45 0.96 2.81 -9.31
CA MET A 45 0.60 1.39 -9.32
C MET A 45 0.12 0.93 -7.94
N THR A 46 0.87 1.28 -6.88
CA THR A 46 0.45 0.95 -5.52
C THR A 46 -0.86 1.62 -5.14
N THR A 47 -1.04 2.91 -5.51
CA THR A 47 -2.28 3.66 -5.25
C THR A 47 -3.47 2.94 -5.85
N ILE A 48 -3.44 2.61 -7.14
CA ILE A 48 -4.59 1.98 -7.82
C ILE A 48 -4.85 0.55 -7.33
N THR A 49 -3.83 -0.16 -6.84
CA THR A 49 -3.96 -1.48 -6.19
C THR A 49 -4.65 -1.36 -4.83
N ILE A 50 -4.09 -0.60 -3.88
CA ILE A 50 -4.61 -0.58 -2.50
C ILE A 50 -5.95 0.14 -2.37
N THR A 51 -6.23 1.08 -3.27
CA THR A 51 -7.54 1.76 -3.32
C THR A 51 -8.58 0.95 -4.08
N THR A 52 -8.19 -0.17 -4.68
CA THR A 52 -9.03 -1.04 -5.52
C THR A 52 -9.64 -0.35 -6.74
N VAL A 53 -9.12 0.83 -7.12
CA VAL A 53 -9.57 1.57 -8.31
C VAL A 53 -9.21 0.80 -9.59
N GLY A 54 -7.99 0.26 -9.66
CA GLY A 54 -7.59 -0.68 -10.72
C GLY A 54 -7.76 -0.16 -12.16
N TYR A 55 -7.18 0.99 -12.51
CA TYR A 55 -7.19 1.52 -13.89
C TYR A 55 -6.48 0.62 -14.94
N GLY A 56 -5.90 -0.51 -14.51
CA GLY A 56 -5.07 -1.39 -15.31
C GLY A 56 -3.62 -1.38 -14.84
N LEU A 57 -2.78 -2.20 -15.48
CA LEU A 57 -1.35 -2.26 -15.17
C LEU A 57 -0.64 -1.05 -15.79
N VAL A 58 0.13 -0.31 -14.97
CA VAL A 58 1.01 0.77 -15.46
C VAL A 58 2.15 0.20 -16.30
N LYS A 59 2.63 -0.99 -15.93
CA LYS A 59 3.65 -1.78 -16.61
C LYS A 59 3.26 -3.25 -16.54
N GLU A 60 3.55 -4.02 -17.60
CA GLU A 60 3.38 -5.48 -17.55
C GLU A 60 4.18 -6.08 -16.39
N LEU A 61 3.51 -6.90 -15.57
CA LEU A 61 4.13 -7.53 -14.42
C LEU A 61 4.74 -8.87 -14.82
N SER A 62 5.92 -9.17 -14.30
CA SER A 62 6.45 -10.53 -14.30
C SER A 62 5.59 -11.45 -13.44
N THR A 63 5.85 -12.76 -13.50
CA THR A 63 5.22 -13.73 -12.59
C THR A 63 5.48 -13.38 -11.12
N THR A 64 6.70 -12.93 -10.79
CA THR A 64 7.07 -12.52 -9.44
C THR A 64 6.35 -11.24 -9.02
N GLY A 65 6.26 -10.24 -9.92
CA GLY A 65 5.50 -9.02 -9.66
C GLY A 65 4.01 -9.28 -9.46
N THR A 66 3.44 -10.22 -10.22
CA THR A 66 2.04 -10.63 -10.06
C THR A 66 1.80 -11.26 -8.68
N ILE A 67 2.67 -12.19 -8.25
CA ILE A 67 2.57 -12.80 -6.92
C ILE A 67 2.71 -11.73 -5.82
N PHE A 68 3.63 -10.78 -6.00
CA PHE A 68 3.80 -9.66 -5.09
C PHE A 68 2.52 -8.81 -4.99
N THR A 69 1.92 -8.43 -6.12
CA THR A 69 0.67 -7.66 -6.17
C THR A 69 -0.50 -8.39 -5.50
N ILE A 70 -0.56 -9.72 -5.56
CA ILE A 70 -1.62 -10.51 -4.91
C ILE A 70 -1.51 -10.44 -3.37
N ILE A 71 -0.28 -10.35 -2.85
CA ILE A 71 -0.01 -10.32 -1.40
C ILE A 71 -0.15 -8.91 -0.83
N LEU A 72 0.17 -7.89 -1.64
CA LEU A 72 0.14 -6.48 -1.29
C LEU A 72 -1.29 -5.97 -0.99
#